data_AF-A0A8T4E5U3-F1
#
_entry.id   AF-A0A8T4E5U3-F1
#
_cell.length_a   1.000
_cell.length_b   1.000
_cell.length_c   1.000
_cell.angle_alpha   90.00
_cell.angle_beta   90.00
_cell.angle_gamma   90.00
#
_symmetry.space_group_name_H-M   'P 1'
#
loop_
_entity.id
_entity.type
_entity.pdbx_description
1 polymer ?
#
loop_
_entity_poly.entity_id
_entity_poly.type
_entity_poly.pdbx_seq_one_letter_code
_entity_poly.pdbx_strand_id
1 'polypeptide(L)'
;MAEKKTTEKKKAAPKKKAAKKEEKAEPSEAAKEAPKESKPEAKVQVLDDPKDAPKSVKENSATKKPAKKAKKKKKGTQVEHARGKRKKAIARATVKEGSGRIRVNSRLVSASGNKYFKGIVEEPLLLLGPDGLKVDVNVSVRGGGEMGQAQACRTAIARALAQYFGEGIAAKFKEDDTYLLREDPRRVEPKKYKGRKARARFQKSYR
;
A
#
# COMPACT_ATOMS: atom_id res chain seq x y z
N MET A 1 -31.62 -35.27 71.63
CA MET A 1 -30.53 -34.99 70.67
C MET A 1 -31.08 -33.96 69.69
N ALA A 2 -30.82 -32.66 69.87
CA ALA A 2 -29.60 -31.93 69.53
C ALA A 2 -29.88 -30.98 68.34
N GLU A 3 -30.19 -29.73 68.70
CA GLU A 3 -29.69 -28.46 68.15
C GLU A 3 -29.76 -28.08 66.64
N LYS A 4 -30.23 -26.83 66.44
CA LYS A 4 -29.64 -25.73 65.63
C LYS A 4 -29.81 -25.73 64.10
N LYS A 5 -30.54 -24.73 63.56
CA LYS A 5 -29.97 -23.45 63.04
C LYS A 5 -30.96 -22.66 62.19
N THR A 6 -31.33 -21.48 62.69
CA THR A 6 -31.78 -20.31 61.93
C THR A 6 -30.57 -19.60 61.31
N THR A 7 -30.63 -19.12 60.07
CA THR A 7 -29.78 -18.01 59.57
C THR A 7 -30.42 -17.24 58.39
N GLU A 8 -30.93 -16.06 58.75
CA GLU A 8 -30.85 -14.73 58.11
C GLU A 8 -30.64 -14.53 56.60
N LYS A 9 -31.59 -13.78 56.02
CA LYS A 9 -31.46 -12.96 54.81
C LYS A 9 -30.38 -11.87 54.97
N LYS A 10 -29.47 -11.73 53.98
CA LYS A 10 -28.68 -10.50 53.78
C LYS A 10 -28.98 -9.82 52.44
N LYS A 11 -29.44 -8.58 52.62
CA LYS A 11 -29.64 -7.40 51.77
C LYS A 11 -28.84 -7.27 50.46
N ALA A 12 -29.55 -6.75 49.46
CA ALA A 12 -29.12 -6.31 48.15
C ALA A 12 -28.12 -5.13 48.17
N ALA A 13 -27.21 -5.12 47.18
CA ALA A 13 -26.26 -4.04 46.91
C ALA A 13 -26.78 -3.08 45.81
N PRO A 14 -26.46 -1.77 45.86
CA PRO A 14 -27.00 -0.77 44.93
C PRO A 14 -26.18 -0.59 43.64
N LYS A 15 -26.89 -0.21 42.58
CA LYS A 15 -26.43 0.03 41.20
C LYS A 15 -25.48 1.24 41.10
N LYS A 16 -24.29 1.07 40.52
CA LYS A 16 -23.39 2.17 40.10
C LYS A 16 -23.85 2.76 38.76
N LYS A 17 -24.19 4.06 38.74
CA LYS A 17 -24.28 4.90 37.54
C LYS A 17 -22.86 5.36 37.18
N ALA A 18 -22.40 5.06 35.97
CA ALA A 18 -21.19 5.63 35.39
C ALA A 18 -21.61 6.68 34.35
N ALA A 19 -21.38 7.96 34.68
CA ALA A 19 -21.55 9.08 33.76
C ALA A 19 -20.32 9.22 32.87
N LYS A 20 -20.58 9.54 31.60
CA LYS A 20 -19.61 9.59 30.51
C LYS A 20 -19.11 11.03 30.33
N LYS A 21 -17.80 11.09 30.08
CA LYS A 21 -16.89 12.19 29.76
C LYS A 21 -17.36 12.98 28.52
N GLU A 22 -17.51 14.29 28.65
CA GLU A 22 -17.51 15.26 27.53
C GLU A 22 -16.52 16.38 27.86
N GLU A 23 -15.39 16.40 27.16
CA GLU A 23 -14.48 17.53 27.12
C GLU A 23 -13.83 17.53 25.72
N LYS A 24 -14.20 18.53 24.92
CA LYS A 24 -13.58 18.87 23.63
C LYS A 24 -13.88 20.35 23.37
N ALA A 25 -12.85 21.19 23.38
CA ALA A 25 -12.63 22.25 22.39
C ALA A 25 -11.30 22.97 22.67
N GLU A 26 -10.33 22.80 21.76
CA GLU A 26 -9.25 23.76 21.51
C GLU A 26 -9.56 24.54 20.21
N PRO A 27 -9.01 25.76 20.04
CA PRO A 27 -9.48 26.76 19.08
C PRO A 27 -8.87 26.61 17.67
N SER A 28 -9.59 27.12 16.66
CA SER A 28 -9.18 27.14 15.25
C SER A 28 -8.49 28.45 14.85
N GLU A 29 -7.28 28.34 14.32
CA GLU A 29 -6.54 29.38 13.60
C GLU A 29 -6.96 29.54 12.12
N ALA A 30 -6.90 30.79 11.66
CA ALA A 30 -6.45 31.30 10.36
C ALA A 30 -7.13 30.85 9.05
N ALA A 31 -7.80 31.80 8.38
CA ALA A 31 -8.15 31.74 6.96
C ALA A 31 -7.69 33.01 6.20
N LYS A 32 -6.71 32.80 5.30
CA LYS A 32 -6.56 33.33 3.93
C LYS A 32 -6.83 34.82 3.64
N GLU A 33 -5.79 35.49 3.16
CA GLU A 33 -5.90 36.57 2.18
C GLU A 33 -4.84 36.39 1.08
N ALA A 34 -5.25 36.54 -0.17
CA ALA A 34 -4.42 36.50 -1.37
C ALA A 34 -4.59 37.83 -2.10
N PRO A 35 -3.54 38.49 -2.62
CA PRO A 35 -3.71 39.65 -3.47
C PRO A 35 -3.52 39.34 -4.96
N LYS A 36 -4.33 40.07 -5.73
CA LYS A 36 -4.50 40.10 -7.17
C LYS A 36 -3.36 40.83 -7.92
N GLU A 37 -3.35 40.51 -9.20
CA GLU A 37 -2.69 41.08 -10.38
C GLU A 37 -2.51 42.61 -10.41
N SER A 38 -1.48 43.07 -11.13
CA SER A 38 -1.59 44.34 -11.88
C SER A 38 -0.66 44.44 -13.11
N LYS A 39 -1.30 44.80 -14.25
CA LYS A 39 -0.89 45.70 -15.36
C LYS A 39 0.11 45.24 -16.46
N PRO A 40 0.07 45.84 -17.67
CA PRO A 40 -1.09 45.97 -18.59
C PRO A 40 -0.74 45.73 -20.08
N GLU A 41 -1.77 45.61 -20.92
CA GLU A 41 -1.71 45.40 -22.37
C GLU A 41 -1.22 46.63 -23.16
N ALA A 42 -0.44 46.39 -24.22
CA ALA A 42 -0.02 47.40 -25.20
C ALA A 42 -0.58 47.07 -26.60
N LYS A 43 -1.03 48.13 -27.28
CA LYS A 43 -1.77 48.21 -28.55
C LYS A 43 -1.03 47.65 -29.77
N VAL A 44 -1.83 47.09 -30.67
CA VAL A 44 -1.55 46.77 -32.08
C VAL A 44 -1.82 47.99 -32.96
N GLN A 45 -0.92 48.30 -33.91
CA GLN A 45 -1.22 48.95 -35.19
C GLN A 45 -0.36 48.31 -36.30
N VAL A 46 -0.93 48.23 -37.50
CA VAL A 46 -0.51 47.43 -38.67
C VAL A 46 -0.11 48.37 -39.81
N LEU A 47 0.63 47.82 -40.79
CA LEU A 47 0.94 48.29 -42.17
C LEU A 47 2.21 49.19 -42.21
N ASP A 48 3.22 48.97 -43.07
CA ASP A 48 3.25 48.58 -44.48
C ASP A 48 4.56 47.82 -44.87
N ASP A 49 4.47 46.93 -45.87
CA ASP A 49 5.59 46.41 -46.70
C ASP A 49 5.82 47.38 -47.88
N PRO A 50 7.04 47.61 -48.44
CA PRO A 50 7.65 46.61 -49.32
C PRO A 50 9.21 46.60 -49.46
N LYS A 51 9.70 45.43 -49.90
CA LYS A 51 10.88 45.15 -50.76
C LYS A 51 12.07 46.13 -50.75
N ASP A 52 13.23 45.63 -50.33
CA ASP A 52 14.41 45.63 -51.20
C ASP A 52 15.49 44.63 -50.72
N ALA A 53 16.12 43.95 -51.68
CA ALA A 53 17.31 43.14 -51.47
C ALA A 53 18.46 43.77 -52.28
N PRO A 54 19.71 43.71 -51.79
CA PRO A 54 20.67 42.92 -52.55
C PRO A 54 21.69 42.11 -51.72
N LYS A 55 22.42 41.30 -52.47
CA LYS A 55 23.17 40.08 -52.15
C LYS A 55 24.54 40.27 -51.45
N SER A 56 24.92 39.16 -50.78
CA SER A 56 26.25 38.49 -50.72
C SER A 56 27.41 39.09 -49.92
N VAL A 57 27.90 38.34 -48.92
CA VAL A 57 29.30 37.87 -48.80
C VAL A 57 29.32 36.49 -48.10
N LYS A 58 30.18 35.59 -48.60
CA LYS A 58 30.45 34.21 -48.17
C LYS A 58 31.10 34.15 -46.78
N GLU A 59 30.87 33.08 -46.01
CA GLU A 59 31.93 32.11 -45.64
C GLU A 59 31.43 30.97 -44.74
N ASN A 60 31.94 29.78 -45.04
CA ASN A 60 31.60 28.51 -44.42
C ASN A 60 32.10 28.43 -42.97
N SER A 61 31.22 28.08 -42.03
CA SER A 61 31.65 27.46 -40.77
C SER A 61 30.92 26.14 -40.58
N ALA A 62 31.73 25.09 -40.53
CA ALA A 62 31.32 23.70 -40.43
C ALA A 62 30.35 23.47 -39.27
N THR A 63 29.20 22.86 -39.58
CA THR A 63 28.32 22.23 -38.61
C THR A 63 29.09 21.13 -37.87
N LYS A 64 29.69 21.47 -36.72
CA LYS A 64 30.15 20.50 -35.73
C LYS A 64 28.93 19.76 -35.20
N LYS A 65 28.70 18.57 -35.77
CA LYS A 65 27.85 17.51 -35.20
C LYS A 65 28.16 17.42 -33.69
N PRO A 66 27.21 17.63 -32.77
CA PRO A 66 27.52 17.49 -31.35
C PRO A 66 27.89 16.03 -31.10
N ALA A 67 29.13 15.82 -30.67
CA ALA A 67 29.65 14.51 -30.30
C ALA A 67 28.65 13.83 -29.37
N LYS A 68 28.18 12.64 -29.76
CA LYS A 68 27.38 11.76 -28.92
C LYS A 68 28.16 11.52 -27.63
N LYS A 69 27.84 12.25 -26.56
CA LYS A 69 28.36 11.99 -25.21
C LYS A 69 28.03 10.54 -24.90
N ALA A 70 29.06 9.72 -24.74
CA ALA A 70 28.94 8.32 -24.37
C ALA A 70 28.05 8.22 -23.12
N LYS A 71 26.90 7.55 -23.24
CA LYS A 71 26.01 7.29 -22.11
C LYS A 71 26.82 6.49 -21.07
N LYS A 72 27.24 7.14 -19.99
CA LYS A 72 27.74 6.45 -18.78
C LYS A 72 26.72 5.38 -18.43
N LYS A 73 27.09 4.08 -18.50
CA LYS A 73 26.25 2.99 -17.98
C LYS A 73 25.98 3.31 -16.51
N LYS A 74 24.75 3.75 -16.19
CA LYS A 74 24.32 3.88 -14.80
C LYS A 74 24.52 2.50 -14.17
N LYS A 75 25.27 2.42 -13.06
CA LYS A 75 25.28 1.21 -12.21
C LYS A 75 23.81 0.85 -11.98
N GLY A 76 23.41 -0.36 -12.35
CA GLY A 76 22.02 -0.79 -12.28
C GLY A 76 21.53 -0.63 -10.85
N THR A 77 20.41 0.06 -10.66
CA THR A 77 19.72 0.10 -9.37
C THR A 77 19.41 -1.34 -8.97
N GLN A 78 19.68 -1.73 -7.72
CA GLN A 78 19.28 -3.05 -7.25
C GLN A 78 17.75 -3.13 -7.28
N VAL A 79 17.23 -4.09 -8.04
CA VAL A 79 15.79 -4.31 -8.18
C VAL A 79 15.51 -5.78 -7.93
N GLU A 80 14.80 -6.05 -6.83
CA GLU A 80 14.39 -7.41 -6.47
C GLU A 80 12.92 -7.63 -6.77
N HIS A 81 12.61 -8.87 -7.18
CA HIS A 81 11.27 -9.28 -7.57
C HIS A 81 10.86 -10.54 -6.84
N ALA A 82 9.68 -10.52 -6.23
CA ALA A 82 9.12 -11.71 -5.60
C ALA A 82 7.63 -11.86 -5.90
N ARG A 83 7.14 -13.10 -5.70
CA ARG A 83 5.73 -13.46 -5.86
C ARG A 83 5.13 -13.90 -4.53
N GLY A 84 3.85 -13.64 -4.38
CA GLY A 84 3.02 -14.15 -3.29
C GLY A 84 1.70 -14.69 -3.83
N LYS A 85 1.18 -15.74 -3.19
CA LYS A 85 -0.11 -16.35 -3.57
C LYS A 85 -0.95 -16.65 -2.34
N ARG A 86 -2.24 -16.34 -2.43
CA ARG A 86 -3.24 -16.73 -1.44
C ARG A 86 -4.56 -17.05 -2.12
N LYS A 87 -5.06 -18.28 -1.95
CA LYS A 87 -6.25 -18.77 -2.67
C LYS A 87 -6.08 -18.55 -4.19
N LYS A 88 -6.93 -17.73 -4.80
CA LYS A 88 -6.86 -17.36 -6.23
C LYS A 88 -6.10 -16.04 -6.48
N ALA A 89 -5.71 -15.32 -5.43
CA ALA A 89 -4.98 -14.06 -5.56
C ALA A 89 -3.49 -14.32 -5.82
N ILE A 90 -2.93 -13.60 -6.78
CA ILE A 90 -1.52 -13.63 -7.17
C ILE A 90 -0.99 -12.20 -7.10
N ALA A 91 0.08 -11.99 -6.34
CA ALA A 91 0.77 -10.72 -6.20
C ALA A 91 2.21 -10.84 -6.71
N ARG A 92 2.70 -9.79 -7.36
CA ARG A 92 4.09 -9.64 -7.81
C ARG A 92 4.62 -8.33 -7.26
N ALA A 93 5.60 -8.40 -6.37
CA ALA A 93 6.24 -7.24 -5.77
C ALA A 93 7.54 -6.93 -6.50
N THR A 94 7.83 -5.65 -6.64
CA THR A 94 9.09 -5.10 -7.12
C THR A 94 9.59 -4.13 -6.07
N VAL A 95 10.81 -4.37 -5.58
CA VAL A 95 11.49 -3.59 -4.56
C VAL A 95 12.59 -2.78 -5.21
N LYS A 96 12.69 -1.49 -4.87
CA LYS A 96 13.72 -0.57 -5.35
C LYS A 96 14.15 0.36 -4.22
N GLU A 97 15.38 0.86 -4.27
CA GLU A 97 15.83 1.97 -3.42
C GLU A 97 14.89 3.18 -3.56
N GLY A 98 14.47 3.75 -2.44
CA GLY A 98 13.43 4.79 -2.43
C GLY A 98 13.14 5.41 -1.06
N SER A 99 11.93 5.95 -0.91
CA SER A 99 11.50 6.74 0.25
C SER A 99 10.38 6.06 1.06
N GLY A 100 10.27 4.73 1.04
CA GLY A 100 9.27 4.01 1.83
C GLY A 100 7.86 4.00 1.22
N ARG A 101 7.70 4.30 -0.08
CA ARG A 101 6.36 4.39 -0.70
C ARG A 101 5.88 3.02 -1.14
N ILE A 102 4.68 2.66 -0.69
CA ILE A 102 4.03 1.40 -1.06
C ILE A 102 2.90 1.66 -2.06
N ARG A 103 3.00 1.07 -3.24
CA ARG A 103 1.98 1.13 -4.28
C ARG A 103 1.43 -0.25 -4.59
N VAL A 104 0.11 -0.37 -4.65
CA VAL A 104 -0.60 -1.56 -5.10
C VAL A 104 -1.43 -1.20 -6.32
N ASN A 105 -1.20 -1.85 -7.46
CA ASN A 105 -1.86 -1.57 -8.74
C ASN A 105 -1.87 -0.07 -9.07
N SER A 106 -0.69 0.57 -8.95
CA SER A 106 -0.47 2.01 -9.20
C SER A 106 -1.19 2.97 -8.24
N ARG A 107 -1.87 2.47 -7.20
CA ARG A 107 -2.48 3.28 -6.14
C ARG A 107 -1.64 3.22 -4.87
N LEU A 108 -1.57 4.34 -4.14
CA LEU A 108 -0.85 4.39 -2.88
C LEU A 108 -1.65 3.66 -1.79
N VAL A 109 -0.99 2.83 -0.98
CA VAL A 109 -1.67 2.03 0.05
C VAL A 109 -2.37 2.92 1.08
N SER A 110 -1.79 4.07 1.43
CA SER A 110 -2.40 5.05 2.34
C SER A 110 -3.73 5.63 1.83
N ALA A 111 -3.95 5.64 0.51
CA ALA A 111 -5.19 6.10 -0.12
C ALA A 111 -6.24 4.98 -0.25
N SER A 112 -5.93 3.76 0.17
CA SER A 112 -6.90 2.65 0.17
C SER A 112 -7.94 2.88 1.26
N GLY A 113 -9.23 2.81 0.94
CA GLY A 113 -10.31 3.04 1.89
C GLY A 113 -10.43 1.99 3.01
N ASN A 114 -9.82 0.82 2.83
CA ASN A 114 -9.92 -0.30 3.77
C ASN A 114 -8.71 -0.35 4.74
N LYS A 115 -8.98 -0.08 6.03
CA LYS A 115 -7.96 -0.08 7.09
C LYS A 115 -7.30 -1.46 7.28
N TYR A 116 -8.07 -2.54 7.16
CA TYR A 116 -7.54 -3.90 7.33
C TYR A 116 -6.61 -4.30 6.19
N PHE A 117 -6.96 -3.93 4.96
CA PHE A 117 -6.09 -4.14 3.80
C PHE A 117 -4.75 -3.44 4.01
N LYS A 118 -4.79 -2.17 4.44
CA LYS A 118 -3.61 -1.36 4.73
C LYS A 118 -2.71 -2.02 5.79
N GLY A 119 -3.27 -2.39 6.95
CA GLY A 119 -2.49 -2.98 8.04
C GLY A 119 -1.76 -4.27 7.64
N ILE A 120 -2.43 -5.15 6.89
CA ILE A 120 -1.84 -6.42 6.43
C ILE A 120 -0.70 -6.20 5.42
N VAL A 121 -0.83 -5.19 4.56
CA VAL A 121 0.18 -4.90 3.52
C VAL A 121 1.40 -4.19 4.11
N GLU A 122 1.21 -3.35 5.14
CA GLU A 122 2.26 -2.58 5.80
C GLU A 122 3.06 -3.38 6.83
N GLU A 123 2.50 -4.47 7.36
CA GLU A 123 3.12 -5.33 8.38
C GLU A 123 4.59 -5.73 8.11
N PRO A 124 4.99 -6.26 6.95
CA PRO A 124 6.38 -6.67 6.71
C PRO A 124 7.37 -5.48 6.74
N LEU A 125 6.90 -4.27 6.44
CA LEU A 125 7.72 -3.06 6.53
C LEU A 125 7.79 -2.56 7.97
N LEU A 126 6.72 -2.75 8.75
CA LEU A 126 6.70 -2.43 10.17
C LEU A 126 7.71 -3.30 10.94
N LEU A 127 7.76 -4.60 10.64
CA LEU A 127 8.71 -5.55 11.22
C LEU A 127 10.16 -5.25 10.84
N LEU A 128 10.37 -4.67 9.66
CA LEU A 128 11.69 -4.24 9.18
C LEU A 128 12.19 -2.97 9.89
N GLY A 129 11.28 -2.15 10.45
CA GLY A 129 11.62 -0.94 11.18
C GLY A 129 12.22 0.15 10.29
N PRO A 130 13.33 0.81 10.70
CA PRO A 130 13.87 1.98 10.01
C PRO A 130 14.36 1.68 8.59
N ASP A 131 14.70 0.43 8.30
CA ASP A 131 15.16 0.02 6.97
C ASP A 131 14.03 0.01 5.93
N GLY A 132 12.76 -0.11 6.37
CA GLY A 132 11.60 -0.03 5.48
C GLY A 132 11.42 1.34 4.82
N LEU A 133 11.95 2.41 5.43
CA LEU A 133 11.86 3.78 4.89
C LEU A 133 12.82 4.02 3.73
N LYS A 134 13.82 3.14 3.53
CA LYS A 134 14.85 3.26 2.48
C LYS A 134 14.42 2.67 1.13
N VAL A 135 13.22 2.08 1.08
CA VAL A 135 12.81 1.20 -0.02
C VAL A 135 11.42 1.56 -0.51
N ASP A 136 11.27 1.72 -1.82
CA ASP A 136 9.98 1.82 -2.49
C ASP A 136 9.51 0.44 -2.97
N VAL A 137 8.23 0.16 -2.75
CA VAL A 137 7.63 -1.14 -3.08
C VAL A 137 6.46 -0.94 -4.03
N ASN A 138 6.52 -1.56 -5.20
CA ASN A 138 5.43 -1.57 -6.16
C ASN A 138 4.90 -3.00 -6.34
N VAL A 139 3.60 -3.19 -6.13
CA VAL A 139 2.96 -4.50 -6.18
C VAL A 139 1.86 -4.50 -7.24
N SER A 140 1.92 -5.48 -8.15
CA SER A 140 0.81 -5.79 -9.06
C SER A 140 0.06 -7.02 -8.57
N VAL A 141 -1.26 -6.93 -8.49
CA VAL A 141 -2.11 -7.98 -7.92
C VAL A 141 -3.28 -8.28 -8.85
N ARG A 142 -3.57 -9.57 -9.05
CA ARG A 142 -4.69 -10.06 -9.85
C ARG A 142 -5.37 -11.26 -9.19
N GLY A 143 -6.68 -11.39 -9.40
CA GLY A 143 -7.50 -12.52 -8.95
C GLY A 143 -7.87 -12.50 -7.46
N GLY A 144 -8.72 -13.44 -7.05
CA GLY A 144 -9.19 -13.55 -5.66
C GLY A 144 -10.13 -12.41 -5.23
N GLY A 145 -10.13 -12.10 -3.94
CA GLY A 145 -10.85 -10.96 -3.36
C GLY A 145 -9.93 -10.17 -2.44
N GLU A 146 -10.36 -8.99 -1.97
CA GLU A 146 -9.52 -7.97 -1.33
C GLU A 146 -8.65 -8.50 -0.18
N MET A 147 -9.22 -9.27 0.77
CA MET A 147 -8.44 -9.84 1.88
C MET A 147 -7.44 -10.93 1.43
N GLY A 148 -7.80 -11.70 0.40
CA GLY A 148 -6.87 -12.67 -0.20
C GLY A 148 -5.73 -11.96 -0.94
N GLN A 149 -6.04 -10.84 -1.59
CA GLN A 149 -5.06 -9.98 -2.24
C GLN A 149 -4.11 -9.35 -1.22
N ALA A 150 -4.63 -8.83 -0.09
CA ALA A 150 -3.81 -8.27 0.99
C ALA A 150 -2.78 -9.27 1.51
N GLN A 151 -3.19 -10.50 1.81
CA GLN A 151 -2.27 -11.55 2.27
C GLN A 151 -1.29 -11.98 1.17
N ALA A 152 -1.70 -12.01 -0.10
CA ALA A 152 -0.77 -12.28 -1.20
C ALA A 152 0.28 -11.16 -1.33
N CYS A 153 -0.11 -9.89 -1.16
CA CYS A 153 0.81 -8.75 -1.11
C CYS A 153 1.78 -8.89 0.06
N ARG A 154 1.28 -9.16 1.28
CA ARG A 154 2.09 -9.38 2.49
C ARG A 154 3.23 -10.35 2.23
N THR A 155 2.91 -11.53 1.68
CA THR A 155 3.91 -12.55 1.35
C THR A 155 4.87 -12.11 0.24
N ALA A 156 4.38 -11.42 -0.79
CA ALA A 156 5.22 -10.95 -1.89
C ALA A 156 6.22 -9.88 -1.44
N ILE A 157 5.78 -8.94 -0.60
CA ILE A 157 6.62 -7.87 -0.05
C ILE A 157 7.67 -8.46 0.88
N ALA A 158 7.28 -9.32 1.84
CA ALA A 158 8.21 -9.94 2.77
C ALA A 158 9.33 -10.72 2.05
N ARG A 159 8.99 -11.49 1.01
CA ARG A 159 9.98 -12.21 0.19
C ARG A 159 10.92 -11.28 -0.56
N ALA A 160 10.40 -10.21 -1.15
CA ALA A 160 11.22 -9.25 -1.89
C ALA A 160 12.17 -8.50 -0.94
N LEU A 161 11.72 -8.13 0.26
CA LEU A 161 12.55 -7.50 1.28
C LEU A 161 13.63 -8.46 1.82
N ALA A 162 13.28 -9.73 2.04
CA ALA A 162 14.25 -10.74 2.48
C ALA A 162 15.35 -10.96 1.43
N GLN A 163 15.01 -10.94 0.14
CA GLN A 163 16.01 -11.01 -0.95
C GLN A 163 16.88 -9.75 -1.03
N TYR A 164 16.28 -8.58 -0.79
CA TYR A 164 16.97 -7.31 -0.89
C TYR A 164 17.97 -7.05 0.25
N PHE A 165 17.58 -7.35 1.50
CA PHE A 165 18.44 -7.09 2.68
C PHE A 165 19.25 -8.31 3.15
N GLY A 166 18.93 -9.52 2.69
CA GLY A 166 19.64 -10.75 3.02
C GLY A 166 19.00 -11.60 4.13
N GLU A 167 19.69 -12.68 4.49
CA GLU A 167 19.15 -13.79 5.29
C GLU A 167 18.77 -13.41 6.73
N GLY A 168 19.44 -12.42 7.33
CA GLY A 168 19.14 -11.98 8.70
C GLY A 168 17.71 -11.46 8.85
N ILE A 169 17.13 -10.88 7.80
CA ILE A 169 15.74 -10.39 7.81
C ILE A 169 14.76 -11.54 7.56
N ALA A 170 15.16 -12.51 6.74
CA ALA A 170 14.37 -13.72 6.52
C ALA A 170 14.17 -14.51 7.83
N ALA A 171 15.20 -14.59 8.67
CA ALA A 171 15.09 -15.21 9.99
C ALA A 171 14.07 -14.50 10.87
N LYS A 172 14.16 -13.16 11.00
CA LYS A 172 13.20 -12.34 11.76
C LYS A 172 11.76 -12.55 11.28
N PHE A 173 11.50 -12.46 9.98
CA PHE A 173 10.16 -12.70 9.43
C PHE A 173 9.65 -14.12 9.70
N LYS A 174 10.53 -15.11 9.75
CA LYS A 174 10.16 -16.51 10.02
C LYS A 174 9.82 -16.74 11.49
N GLU A 175 10.51 -16.04 12.40
CA GLU A 175 10.25 -16.04 13.84
C GLU A 175 8.90 -15.40 14.15
N ASP A 176 8.58 -14.27 13.51
CA ASP A 176 7.30 -13.58 13.72
C ASP A 176 6.10 -14.36 13.17
N ASP A 177 6.11 -14.67 11.87
CA ASP A 177 5.05 -15.47 11.25
C ASP A 177 5.57 -16.19 9.99
N THR A 178 5.53 -17.52 10.05
CA THR A 178 5.95 -18.41 8.97
C THR A 178 5.23 -18.13 7.64
N TYR A 179 3.99 -17.60 7.66
CA TYR A 179 3.21 -17.27 6.46
C TYR A 179 3.65 -15.98 5.75
N LEU A 180 4.57 -15.19 6.32
CA LEU A 180 5.21 -14.08 5.57
C LEU A 180 6.06 -14.63 4.43
N LEU A 181 6.80 -15.71 4.67
CA LEU A 181 7.70 -16.31 3.69
C LEU A 181 7.06 -17.51 2.99
N ARG A 182 6.14 -18.23 3.63
CA ARG A 182 5.48 -19.42 3.09
C ARG A 182 4.11 -19.11 2.51
N GLU A 183 3.84 -19.62 1.31
CA GLU A 183 2.49 -19.56 0.72
C GLU A 183 1.52 -20.49 1.45
N ASP A 184 0.30 -20.01 1.71
CA ASP A 184 -0.75 -20.87 2.29
C ASP A 184 -1.36 -21.78 1.19
N PRO A 185 -1.22 -23.12 1.31
CA PRO A 185 -1.64 -24.06 0.29
C PRO A 185 -3.16 -24.27 0.21
N ARG A 186 -3.93 -23.82 1.22
CA ARG A 186 -5.37 -24.10 1.30
C ARG A 186 -6.13 -23.58 0.08
N ARG A 187 -7.00 -24.41 -0.47
CA ARG A 187 -7.94 -24.08 -1.56
C ARG A 187 -9.35 -24.55 -1.19
N VAL A 188 -10.34 -23.97 -1.86
CA VAL A 188 -11.74 -24.34 -1.63
C VAL A 188 -11.98 -25.72 -2.25
N GLU A 189 -12.45 -26.65 -1.43
CA GLU A 189 -12.87 -27.98 -1.90
C GLU A 189 -14.07 -27.84 -2.85
N PRO A 190 -14.10 -28.59 -3.97
CA PRO A 190 -15.23 -28.58 -4.89
C PRO A 190 -16.49 -29.16 -4.22
N LYS A 191 -17.66 -28.75 -4.72
CA LYS A 191 -18.95 -29.28 -4.28
C LYS A 191 -19.09 -30.75 -4.71
N LYS A 192 -19.53 -31.62 -3.80
CA LYS A 192 -19.89 -33.01 -4.09
C LYS A 192 -21.40 -33.13 -4.36
N TYR A 193 -21.81 -34.14 -5.13
CA TYR A 193 -23.23 -34.46 -5.39
C TYR A 193 -23.99 -34.74 -4.09
N LYS A 194 -25.33 -34.72 -4.06
CA LYS A 194 -26.16 -34.99 -2.84
C LYS A 194 -25.77 -34.15 -1.62
N GLY A 195 -25.56 -32.85 -1.82
CA GLY A 195 -25.20 -31.93 -0.75
C GLY A 195 -25.25 -30.48 -1.20
N ARG A 196 -25.40 -29.56 -0.24
CA ARG A 196 -25.39 -28.10 -0.53
C ARG A 196 -23.97 -27.55 -0.71
N LYS A 197 -22.99 -28.10 0.01
CA LYS A 197 -21.59 -27.67 0.03
C LYS A 197 -20.64 -28.86 -0.18
N ALA A 198 -19.32 -28.64 -0.13
CA ALA A 198 -18.31 -29.68 -0.29
C ALA A 198 -18.49 -30.90 0.65
N ARG A 199 -18.89 -30.64 1.91
CA ARG A 199 -19.09 -31.69 2.93
C ARG A 199 -20.53 -31.79 3.46
N ALA A 200 -21.29 -30.70 3.43
CA ALA A 200 -22.65 -30.66 3.98
C ALA A 200 -23.63 -31.45 3.09
N ARG A 201 -24.29 -32.45 3.69
CA ARG A 201 -25.31 -33.31 3.06
C ARG A 201 -26.71 -32.77 3.32
N PHE A 202 -27.66 -33.19 2.48
CA PHE A 202 -29.08 -32.94 2.77
C PHE A 202 -29.50 -33.75 4.00
N GLN A 203 -30.50 -33.24 4.73
CA GLN A 203 -31.04 -33.92 5.90
C GLN A 203 -31.63 -35.27 5.49
N LYS A 204 -31.31 -36.31 6.26
CA LYS A 204 -31.87 -37.65 6.08
C LYS A 204 -33.14 -37.78 6.92
N SER A 205 -34.24 -38.19 6.30
CA SER A 205 -35.48 -38.55 7.00
C SER A 205 -35.44 -40.03 7.38
N TYR A 206 -35.83 -40.35 8.61
CA TYR A 206 -36.06 -41.71 9.10
C TYR A 206 -37.56 -41.90 9.34
N ARG A 207 -38.02 -43.15 9.29
CA ARG A 207 -39.39 -43.57 9.61
C ARG A 207 -39.34 -44.57 10.74
#